data_AF-A0A383CM56-F1
#
_entry.id   AF-A0A383CM56-F1
#
_cell.length_a   1.000
_cell.length_b   1.000
_cell.length_c   1.000
_cell.angle_alpha   90.00
_cell.angle_beta   90.00
_cell.angle_gamma   90.00
#
_symmetry.space_group_name_H-M   'P 1'
#
loop_
_entity.id
_entity.type
_entity.pdbx_description
1 polymer ?
#
loop_
_entity_poly.entity_id
_entity_poly.type
_entity_poly.pdbx_seq_one_letter_code
_entity_poly.pdbx_strand_id
1 'polypeptide(L)'
;TPEEIKEFIEKKRSGTLAYANVDEEDYVNDLENLVKVYEKYDQFKKRQNIMDFDDIIGLTYKLLHEKKHVLRQLQDQYKYILVDEFQDNNFAQFEIVKSLVTDGNITAVGDSDQSIYRFQGAYPEIFNDFRKTYPNFTEILLVKNYRNSKSVVKVSGMLLEQDKTRTIKPLVSTKSSKEKVSIQSCGNSFAEAAFVVQKIKDLIKSNQGKISFKDFAVLGRKQKTGRMVAELLTAAGIPA
;
A
#
# COMPACT_ATOMS: atom_id res chain seq x y z
N THR A 1 18.15 12.76 -1.42
CA THR A 1 19.38 12.20 -2.01
C THR A 1 20.54 12.35 -1.02
N PRO A 2 21.72 11.74 -1.23
CA PRO A 2 22.89 11.99 -0.38
C PRO A 2 23.23 13.49 -0.26
N GLU A 3 23.05 14.26 -1.33
CA GLU A 3 23.30 15.70 -1.36
C GLU A 3 22.34 16.48 -0.45
N GLU A 4 21.03 16.18 -0.50
CA GLU A 4 20.03 16.82 0.38
C GLU A 4 20.31 16.54 1.86
N ILE A 5 20.75 15.31 2.18
CA ILE A 5 21.12 14.95 3.55
C ILE A 5 22.40 15.71 3.97
N LYS A 6 23.39 15.83 3.08
CA LYS A 6 24.59 16.66 3.32
C LYS A 6 24.23 18.11 3.61
N GLU A 7 23.36 18.71 2.79
CA GLU A 7 22.92 20.10 2.97
C GLU A 7 22.21 20.29 4.31
N PHE A 8 21.36 19.33 4.72
CA PHE A 8 20.71 19.35 6.04
C PHE A 8 21.73 19.27 7.18
N ILE A 9 22.71 18.36 7.09
CA ILE A 9 23.80 18.23 8.07
C ILE A 9 24.60 19.53 8.15
N GLU A 10 24.98 20.13 7.01
CA GLU A 10 25.73 21.39 6.97
C GLU A 10 24.95 22.53 7.64
N LYS A 11 23.63 22.62 7.43
CA LYS A 11 22.76 23.59 8.12
C LYS A 11 22.75 23.38 9.64
N LYS A 12 22.74 22.12 10.12
CA LYS A 12 22.82 21.80 11.55
C LYS A 12 24.19 22.16 12.14
N ARG A 13 25.28 21.78 11.47
CA ARG A 13 26.67 22.02 11.92
C ARG A 13 27.07 23.50 11.91
N SER A 14 26.61 24.25 10.92
CA SER A 14 26.85 25.70 10.82
C SER A 14 26.06 26.52 11.85
N GLY A 15 25.13 25.90 12.58
CA GLY A 15 24.22 26.59 13.50
C GLY A 15 23.07 27.32 12.81
N THR A 16 22.93 27.18 11.48
CA THR A 16 21.79 27.72 10.73
C THR A 16 20.47 27.08 11.19
N LEU A 17 20.52 25.79 11.54
CA LEU A 17 19.46 25.07 12.24
C LEU A 17 20.00 24.62 13.60
N ALA A 18 19.36 25.04 14.68
CA ALA A 18 19.74 24.61 16.03
C ALA A 18 19.42 23.12 16.24
N TYR A 19 20.22 22.46 17.07
CA TYR A 19 19.86 21.16 17.62
C TYR A 19 18.77 21.33 18.68
N ALA A 20 17.77 20.46 18.65
CA ALA A 20 16.68 20.43 19.60
C ALA A 20 17.11 19.79 20.93
N ASN A 21 17.98 18.78 20.88
CA ASN A 21 18.51 18.05 22.03
C ASN A 21 19.77 17.25 21.63
N VAL A 22 20.38 16.57 22.61
CA VAL A 22 21.57 15.73 22.41
C VAL A 22 21.27 14.53 21.50
N ASP A 23 20.08 13.92 21.61
CA ASP A 23 19.68 12.80 20.74
C ASP A 23 19.65 13.21 19.25
N GLU A 24 19.29 14.46 18.94
CA GLU A 24 19.32 14.97 17.57
C GLU A 24 20.76 15.20 17.08
N GLU A 25 21.69 15.54 17.96
CA GLU A 25 23.11 15.62 17.61
C GLU A 25 23.68 14.25 17.23
N ASP A 26 23.35 13.21 18.01
CA ASP A 26 23.69 11.82 17.69
C ASP A 26 23.03 11.36 16.38
N TYR A 27 21.76 11.71 16.16
CA TYR A 27 21.07 11.41 14.90
C TYR A 27 21.76 12.06 13.69
N VAL A 28 22.23 13.30 13.81
CA VAL A 28 22.98 13.98 12.73
C VAL A 28 24.32 13.27 12.45
N ASN A 29 25.00 12.75 13.49
CA ASN A 29 26.20 11.92 13.30
C ASN A 29 25.88 10.63 12.52
N ASP A 30 24.77 9.97 12.83
CA ASP A 30 24.32 8.78 12.10
C ASP A 30 23.99 9.10 10.63
N LEU A 31 23.37 10.25 10.36
CA LEU A 31 23.11 10.71 9.00
C LEU A 31 24.40 10.93 8.20
N GLU A 32 25.46 11.46 8.81
CA GLU A 32 26.76 11.60 8.15
C GLU A 32 27.34 10.24 7.73
N ASN A 33 27.23 9.23 8.59
CA ASN A 33 27.67 7.88 8.27
C ASN A 33 26.79 7.24 7.18
N LEU A 34 25.47 7.44 7.25
CA LEU A 34 24.52 6.99 6.25
C LEU A 34 24.86 7.57 4.87
N VAL A 35 25.17 8.87 4.78
CA VAL A 35 25.56 9.52 3.52
C VAL A 35 26.78 8.83 2.91
N LYS A 36 27.83 8.58 3.70
CA LYS A 36 29.04 7.91 3.22
C LYS A 36 28.73 6.52 2.67
N VAL A 37 27.91 5.75 3.39
CA VAL A 37 27.51 4.40 2.97
C VAL A 37 26.64 4.46 1.71
N TYR A 38 25.67 5.37 1.65
CA TYR A 38 24.80 5.56 0.49
C TYR A 38 25.64 5.89 -0.75
N GLU A 39 26.53 6.88 -0.70
CA GLU A 39 27.37 7.23 -1.85
C GLU A 39 28.22 6.06 -2.35
N LYS A 40 28.76 5.26 -1.43
CA LYS A 40 29.53 4.05 -1.79
C LYS A 40 28.65 2.97 -2.40
N TYR A 41 27.44 2.78 -1.90
CA TYR A 41 26.45 1.86 -2.46
C TYR A 41 26.04 2.27 -3.87
N ASP A 42 25.74 3.55 -4.10
CA ASP A 42 25.43 4.08 -5.44
C ASP A 42 26.61 3.95 -6.41
N GLN A 43 27.83 4.23 -5.96
CA GLN A 43 29.05 4.00 -6.75
C GLN A 43 29.25 2.51 -7.08
N PHE A 44 28.93 1.62 -6.14
CA PHE A 44 28.97 0.18 -6.37
C PHE A 44 27.95 -0.24 -7.43
N LYS A 45 26.67 0.15 -7.28
CA LYS A 45 25.61 -0.15 -8.25
C LYS A 45 25.98 0.30 -9.67
N LYS A 46 26.46 1.54 -9.81
CA LYS A 46 26.92 2.09 -11.09
C LYS A 46 28.07 1.31 -11.70
N ARG A 47 29.09 0.93 -10.90
CA ARG A 47 30.24 0.13 -11.39
C ARG A 47 29.84 -1.28 -11.82
N GLN A 48 28.85 -1.87 -11.16
CA GLN A 48 28.33 -3.20 -11.51
C GLN A 48 27.25 -3.15 -12.60
N ASN A 49 26.82 -1.96 -13.01
CA ASN A 49 25.71 -1.75 -13.95
C ASN A 49 24.41 -2.48 -13.51
N ILE A 50 24.07 -2.34 -12.22
CA ILE A 50 22.86 -2.89 -11.62
C ILE A 50 21.96 -1.79 -11.07
N MET A 51 20.68 -2.10 -10.92
CA MET A 51 19.65 -1.25 -10.32
C MET A 51 18.89 -2.02 -9.25
N ASP A 52 18.51 -1.35 -8.17
CA ASP A 52 17.53 -1.85 -7.21
C ASP A 52 16.10 -1.36 -7.55
N PHE A 53 15.13 -1.69 -6.70
CA PHE A 53 13.73 -1.33 -6.95
C PHE A 53 13.48 0.18 -6.92
N ASP A 54 14.18 0.91 -6.05
CA ASP A 54 14.02 2.36 -5.92
C ASP A 54 14.68 3.08 -7.10
N ASP A 55 15.79 2.55 -7.62
CA ASP A 55 16.45 3.05 -8.82
C ASP A 55 15.51 3.02 -10.03
N ILE A 56 14.68 1.97 -10.18
CA ILE A 56 13.74 1.88 -11.31
C ILE A 56 12.82 3.10 -11.33
N ILE A 57 12.31 3.52 -10.17
CA ILE A 57 11.43 4.70 -10.06
C ILE A 57 12.24 5.99 -10.22
N GLY A 58 13.31 6.16 -9.41
CA GLY A 58 14.10 7.39 -9.39
C GLY A 58 14.78 7.71 -10.72
N LEU A 59 15.37 6.70 -11.38
CA LEU A 59 16.01 6.86 -12.68
C LEU A 59 14.99 7.07 -13.79
N THR A 60 13.80 6.46 -13.71
CA THR A 60 12.70 6.76 -14.65
C THR A 60 12.29 8.22 -14.54
N TYR A 61 12.05 8.71 -13.32
CA TYR A 61 11.73 10.12 -13.09
C TYR A 61 12.81 11.04 -13.70
N LYS A 62 14.09 10.76 -13.41
CA LYS A 62 15.22 11.51 -13.94
C LYS A 62 15.27 11.49 -15.47
N LEU A 63 15.10 10.32 -16.09
CA LEU A 63 15.12 10.14 -17.54
C LEU A 63 14.05 10.99 -18.21
N LEU A 64 12.82 10.98 -17.69
CA LEU A 64 11.70 11.77 -18.25
C LEU A 64 11.94 13.28 -18.10
N HIS A 65 12.62 13.71 -17.04
CA HIS A 65 12.96 15.11 -16.81
C HIS A 65 14.07 15.60 -17.74
N GLU A 66 15.14 14.81 -17.91
CA GLU A 66 16.32 15.19 -18.67
C GLU A 66 16.22 14.92 -20.18
N LYS A 67 15.49 13.88 -20.59
CA LYS A 67 15.41 13.43 -21.98
C LYS A 67 14.02 13.63 -22.56
N LYS A 68 13.70 14.87 -22.94
CA LYS A 68 12.37 15.27 -23.45
C LYS A 68 11.89 14.48 -24.68
N HIS A 69 12.79 13.95 -25.51
CA HIS A 69 12.42 13.10 -26.64
C HIS A 69 11.82 11.75 -26.18
N VAL A 70 12.37 11.15 -25.12
CA VAL A 70 11.81 9.92 -24.52
C VAL A 70 10.45 10.22 -23.91
N LEU A 71 10.35 11.30 -23.15
CA LEU A 71 9.08 11.74 -22.57
C LEU A 71 8.00 11.91 -23.65
N ARG A 72 8.32 12.63 -24.74
CA ARG A 72 7.39 12.88 -25.84
C ARG A 72 6.95 11.58 -26.52
N GLN A 73 7.87 10.65 -26.74
CA GLN A 73 7.54 9.34 -27.30
C GLN A 73 6.54 8.58 -26.42
N LEU A 74 6.72 8.61 -25.10
CA LEU A 74 5.82 7.95 -24.15
C LEU A 74 4.47 8.67 -24.05
N GLN A 75 4.45 10.01 -24.07
CA GLN A 75 3.23 10.81 -24.16
C GLN A 75 2.47 10.58 -25.48
N ASP A 76 3.18 10.26 -26.57
CA ASP A 76 2.59 9.90 -27.85
C ASP A 76 2.01 8.49 -27.86
N GLN A 77 2.62 7.58 -27.11
CA GLN A 77 2.13 6.22 -26.94
C GLN A 77 0.96 6.12 -25.94
N TYR A 78 1.06 6.79 -24.79
CA TYR A 78 0.11 6.69 -23.68
C TYR A 78 -0.79 7.93 -23.61
N LYS A 79 -1.83 7.94 -24.45
CA LYS A 79 -2.79 9.04 -24.52
C LYS A 79 -3.80 9.08 -23.36
N TYR A 80 -4.02 7.94 -22.70
CA TYR A 80 -4.90 7.81 -21.54
C TYR A 80 -4.20 6.98 -20.47
N ILE A 81 -4.18 7.49 -19.24
CA ILE A 81 -3.51 6.82 -18.11
C ILE A 81 -4.55 6.43 -17.08
N LEU A 82 -4.54 5.16 -16.71
CA LEU A 82 -5.37 4.61 -15.63
C LEU A 82 -4.46 4.16 -14.51
N VAL A 83 -4.71 4.67 -13.30
CA VAL A 83 -3.97 4.29 -12.10
C VAL A 83 -4.95 3.66 -11.13
N ASP A 84 -4.73 2.37 -10.81
CA ASP A 84 -5.47 1.66 -9.78
C ASP A 84 -4.67 1.67 -8.46
N GLU A 85 -5.35 1.38 -7.35
CA GLU A 85 -4.76 1.41 -5.99
C GLU A 85 -3.98 2.71 -5.69
N PHE A 86 -4.55 3.84 -6.10
CA PHE A 86 -3.89 5.15 -6.03
C PHE A 86 -3.49 5.54 -4.61
N GLN A 87 -4.20 5.06 -3.58
CA GLN A 87 -3.88 5.33 -2.18
C GLN A 87 -2.53 4.77 -1.70
N ASP A 88 -1.96 3.81 -2.43
CA ASP A 88 -0.72 3.13 -2.07
C ASP A 88 0.49 3.63 -2.87
N ASN A 89 0.28 4.58 -3.78
CA ASN A 89 1.35 5.18 -4.57
C ASN A 89 2.20 6.12 -3.71
N ASN A 90 3.50 6.16 -4.00
CA ASN A 90 4.42 7.13 -3.41
C ASN A 90 4.51 8.41 -4.27
N PHE A 91 5.15 9.45 -3.73
CA PHE A 91 5.29 10.74 -4.40
C PHE A 91 6.01 10.65 -5.75
N ALA A 92 7.10 9.87 -5.84
CA ALA A 92 7.88 9.74 -7.07
C ALA A 92 7.09 9.05 -8.19
N GLN A 93 6.30 8.02 -7.85
CA GLN A 93 5.38 7.37 -8.80
C GLN A 93 4.34 8.36 -9.33
N PHE A 94 3.76 9.19 -8.45
CA PHE A 94 2.80 10.19 -8.87
C PHE A 94 3.42 11.26 -9.80
N GLU A 95 4.63 11.73 -9.52
CA GLU A 95 5.32 12.70 -10.38
C GLU A 95 5.72 12.11 -11.76
N ILE A 96 6.05 10.83 -11.82
CA ILE A 96 6.25 10.12 -13.10
C ILE A 96 4.95 10.11 -13.90
N VAL A 97 3.85 9.66 -13.28
CA VAL A 97 2.54 9.62 -13.94
C VAL A 97 2.16 11.02 -14.43
N LYS A 98 2.29 12.03 -13.58
CA LYS A 98 2.02 13.43 -13.92
C LYS A 98 2.84 13.93 -15.11
N SER A 99 4.10 13.52 -15.23
CA SER A 99 4.93 13.85 -16.40
C SER A 99 4.37 13.25 -17.69
N LEU A 100 3.80 12.03 -17.61
CA LEU A 100 3.27 11.30 -18.77
C LEU A 100 1.88 11.77 -19.21
N VAL A 101 1.09 12.37 -18.32
CA VAL A 101 -0.27 12.84 -18.65
C VAL A 101 -0.21 13.97 -19.68
N THR A 102 -0.95 13.79 -20.77
CA THR A 102 -1.24 14.83 -21.76
C THR A 102 -2.73 15.12 -21.78
N ASP A 103 -3.10 16.38 -21.99
CA ASP A 103 -4.49 16.85 -22.09
C ASP A 103 -5.41 16.48 -20.91
N GLY A 104 -4.83 16.20 -19.74
CA GLY A 104 -5.58 15.82 -18.54
C GLY A 104 -6.21 14.41 -18.59
N ASN A 105 -5.79 13.56 -19.52
CA ASN A 105 -6.32 12.22 -19.73
C ASN A 105 -5.83 11.20 -18.69
N ILE A 106 -6.20 11.42 -17.43
CA ILE A 106 -5.88 10.54 -16.31
C ILE A 106 -7.14 10.13 -15.56
N THR A 107 -7.22 8.85 -15.19
CA THR A 107 -8.21 8.32 -14.26
C THR A 107 -7.49 7.61 -13.13
N ALA A 108 -7.62 8.12 -11.91
CA ALA A 108 -7.09 7.50 -10.70
C ALA A 108 -8.23 6.87 -9.90
N VAL A 109 -8.06 5.61 -9.51
CA VAL A 109 -8.99 4.83 -8.71
C VAL A 109 -8.28 4.44 -7.42
N GLY A 110 -8.95 4.63 -6.29
CA GLY A 110 -8.40 4.24 -5.00
C GLY A 110 -9.35 4.51 -3.85
N ASP A 111 -8.98 4.00 -2.68
CA ASP A 111 -9.74 4.13 -1.44
C ASP A 111 -8.82 4.55 -0.30
N SER A 112 -8.97 5.78 0.19
CA SER A 112 -8.24 6.29 1.37
C SER A 112 -8.32 5.39 2.60
N ASP A 113 -9.42 4.63 2.76
CA ASP A 113 -9.63 3.73 3.90
C ASP A 113 -8.81 2.44 3.79
N GLN A 114 -8.21 2.18 2.62
CA GLN A 114 -7.43 0.98 2.30
C GLN A 114 -5.93 1.25 2.20
N SER A 115 -5.47 2.46 2.53
CA SER A 115 -4.04 2.81 2.53
C SER A 115 -3.31 2.11 3.68
N ILE A 116 -2.80 0.91 3.41
CA ILE A 116 -2.07 0.09 4.39
C ILE A 116 -0.55 0.10 4.17
N TYR A 117 -0.07 0.68 3.05
CA TYR A 117 1.33 0.67 2.65
C TYR A 117 2.12 1.93 3.07
N ARG A 118 1.65 2.69 4.07
CA ARG A 118 2.36 3.88 4.60
C ARG A 118 3.81 3.58 5.03
N PHE A 119 4.05 2.40 5.59
CA PHE A 119 5.40 1.97 5.99
C PHE A 119 6.36 1.74 4.81
N GLN A 120 5.84 1.64 3.58
CA GLN A 120 6.61 1.54 2.33
C GLN A 120 6.61 2.86 1.55
N GLY A 121 6.19 3.97 2.17
CA GLY A 121 6.23 5.30 1.56
C GLY A 121 4.98 5.68 0.77
N ALA A 122 3.85 4.98 0.92
CA ALA A 122 2.57 5.45 0.39
C ALA A 122 2.27 6.87 0.90
N TYR A 123 1.98 7.79 -0.02
CA TYR A 123 1.91 9.21 0.26
C TYR A 123 0.51 9.64 0.74
N PRO A 124 0.32 10.05 2.00
CA PRO A 124 -1.02 10.30 2.56
C PRO A 124 -1.80 11.40 1.84
N GLU A 125 -1.10 12.39 1.29
CA GLU A 125 -1.69 13.55 0.62
C GLU A 125 -1.95 13.32 -0.87
N ILE A 126 -1.74 12.10 -1.39
CA ILE A 126 -1.76 11.85 -2.84
C ILE A 126 -3.08 12.22 -3.52
N PHE A 127 -4.22 11.99 -2.86
CA PHE A 127 -5.53 12.44 -3.36
C PHE A 127 -5.68 13.96 -3.34
N ASN A 128 -5.14 14.63 -2.32
CA ASN A 128 -5.18 16.08 -2.21
C ASN A 128 -4.33 16.71 -3.33
N ASP A 129 -3.14 16.17 -3.56
CA ASP A 129 -2.25 16.64 -4.62
C ASP A 129 -2.76 16.32 -6.01
N PHE A 130 -3.49 15.21 -6.20
CA PHE A 130 -4.24 14.97 -7.44
C PHE A 130 -5.24 16.10 -7.71
N ARG A 131 -6.06 16.48 -6.71
CA ARG A 131 -7.06 17.57 -6.86
C ARG A 131 -6.41 18.92 -7.15
N LYS A 132 -5.26 19.22 -6.55
CA LYS A 132 -4.48 20.44 -6.84
C LYS A 132 -3.88 20.41 -8.24
N THR A 133 -3.37 19.26 -8.66
CA THR A 133 -2.70 19.10 -9.97
C THR A 133 -3.70 19.13 -11.13
N TYR A 134 -4.88 18.53 -10.95
CA TYR A 134 -5.93 18.47 -11.96
C TYR A 134 -7.22 19.12 -11.44
N PRO A 135 -7.32 20.46 -11.44
CA PRO A 135 -8.48 21.16 -10.86
C PRO A 135 -9.79 20.90 -11.63
N ASN A 136 -9.71 20.54 -12.91
CA ASN A 136 -10.86 20.22 -13.76
C ASN A 136 -11.18 18.72 -13.76
N PHE A 137 -11.06 18.05 -12.61
CA PHE A 137 -11.36 16.63 -12.48
C PHE A 137 -12.86 16.36 -12.25
N THR A 138 -13.31 15.16 -12.58
CA THR A 138 -14.62 14.65 -12.16
C THR A 138 -14.42 13.63 -11.05
N GLU A 139 -15.05 13.85 -9.88
CA GLU A 139 -15.03 12.89 -8.78
C GLU A 139 -16.27 11.99 -8.84
N ILE A 140 -16.06 10.68 -8.82
CA ILE A 140 -17.15 9.69 -8.80
C ILE A 140 -16.99 8.83 -7.56
N LEU A 141 -17.87 9.00 -6.57
CA LEU A 141 -17.89 8.17 -5.38
C LEU A 141 -18.74 6.90 -5.60
N LEU A 142 -18.08 5.74 -5.60
CA LEU A 142 -18.75 4.45 -5.73
C LEU A 142 -19.22 3.93 -4.36
N VAL A 143 -20.49 4.16 -4.05
CA VAL A 143 -21.08 3.79 -2.75
C VAL A 143 -21.61 2.36 -2.68
N LYS A 144 -21.83 1.70 -3.83
CA LYS A 144 -22.42 0.36 -3.87
C LYS A 144 -21.36 -0.71 -3.72
N ASN A 145 -21.42 -1.50 -2.65
CA ASN A 145 -20.56 -2.66 -2.44
C ASN A 145 -21.21 -3.92 -3.04
N TYR A 146 -20.58 -4.47 -4.08
CA TYR A 146 -21.03 -5.70 -4.76
C TYR A 146 -20.34 -6.97 -4.23
N ARG A 147 -19.28 -6.83 -3.42
CA ARG A 147 -18.47 -7.96 -2.95
C ARG A 147 -19.13 -8.64 -1.75
N ASN A 148 -19.50 -7.86 -0.74
CA ASN A 148 -19.82 -8.31 0.61
C ASN A 148 -21.29 -8.13 0.95
N SER A 149 -21.80 -8.96 1.87
CA SER A 149 -23.15 -8.85 2.43
C SER A 149 -23.28 -7.64 3.36
N LYS A 150 -24.53 -7.24 3.64
CA LYS A 150 -24.84 -6.18 4.63
C LYS A 150 -24.18 -6.41 6.00
N SER A 151 -24.08 -7.65 6.48
CA SER A 151 -23.48 -7.94 7.78
C SER A 151 -21.98 -7.65 7.81
N VAL A 152 -21.25 -8.01 6.75
CA VAL A 152 -19.80 -7.73 6.64
C VAL A 152 -19.55 -6.23 6.45
N VAL A 153 -20.30 -5.56 5.56
CA VAL A 153 -20.16 -4.11 5.35
C VAL A 153 -20.44 -3.34 6.64
N LYS A 154 -21.45 -3.75 7.43
CA LYS A 154 -21.75 -3.13 8.72
C LYS A 154 -20.59 -3.25 9.71
N VAL A 155 -20.02 -4.44 9.88
CA VAL A 155 -18.89 -4.66 10.80
C VAL A 155 -17.67 -3.85 10.35
N SER A 156 -17.37 -3.83 9.06
CA SER A 156 -16.29 -2.99 8.51
C SER A 156 -16.52 -1.50 8.77
N GLY A 157 -17.74 -1.00 8.60
CA GLY A 157 -18.10 0.38 8.91
C GLY A 157 -17.87 0.74 10.38
N MET A 158 -18.29 -0.13 11.31
CA MET A 158 -18.08 0.07 12.75
C MET A 158 -16.59 0.14 13.14
N LEU A 159 -15.71 -0.59 12.43
CA LEU A 159 -14.26 -0.48 12.65
C LEU A 159 -13.71 0.85 12.14
N LEU A 160 -14.18 1.31 10.98
CA LEU A 160 -13.73 2.57 10.37
C LEU A 160 -14.22 3.82 11.11
N GLU A 161 -15.33 3.73 11.84
CA GLU A 161 -15.84 4.83 12.69
C GLU A 161 -14.87 5.23 13.83
N GLN A 162 -13.88 4.39 14.13
CA GLN A 162 -12.86 4.70 15.14
C GLN A 162 -11.86 5.76 14.65
N ASP A 163 -11.67 5.91 13.34
CA ASP A 163 -10.81 6.95 12.77
C ASP A 163 -11.59 8.26 12.58
N LYS A 164 -11.34 9.23 13.47
CA LYS A 164 -11.99 10.54 13.45
C LYS A 164 -11.50 11.46 12.32
N THR A 165 -10.39 11.15 11.69
CA THR A 165 -9.80 11.95 10.60
C THR A 165 -10.32 11.55 9.22
N ARG A 166 -11.07 10.43 9.17
CA ARG A 166 -11.59 9.82 7.96
C ARG A 166 -12.69 10.66 7.29
N THR A 167 -12.69 10.67 5.97
CA THR A 167 -13.84 11.11 5.17
C THR A 167 -14.91 10.02 5.13
N ILE A 168 -16.11 10.32 5.63
CA ILE A 168 -17.20 9.34 5.74
C ILE A 168 -17.73 8.95 4.35
N LYS A 169 -17.74 7.65 4.05
CA LYS A 169 -18.28 7.07 2.81
C LYS A 169 -19.51 6.22 3.12
N PRO A 170 -20.69 6.49 2.53
CA PRO A 170 -21.93 5.77 2.83
C PRO A 170 -22.02 4.46 2.04
N LEU A 171 -21.16 3.49 2.35
CA LEU A 171 -21.14 2.20 1.64
C LEU A 171 -22.43 1.40 1.86
N VAL A 172 -23.07 0.99 0.76
CA VAL A 172 -24.31 0.20 0.77
C VAL A 172 -24.09 -1.13 0.04
N SER A 173 -24.30 -2.24 0.73
CA SER A 173 -24.22 -3.57 0.12
C SER A 173 -25.42 -3.84 -0.81
N THR A 174 -25.13 -4.42 -1.98
CA THR A 174 -26.15 -4.94 -2.91
C THR A 174 -26.57 -6.37 -2.60
N LYS A 175 -25.84 -7.08 -1.74
CA LYS A 175 -26.09 -8.47 -1.36
C LYS A 175 -26.90 -8.59 -0.08
N SER A 176 -27.96 -9.39 -0.10
CA SER A 176 -28.69 -9.80 1.10
C SER A 176 -28.17 -11.14 1.61
N SER A 177 -27.71 -11.19 2.87
CA SER A 177 -27.46 -12.44 3.59
C SER A 177 -27.97 -12.30 5.03
N LYS A 178 -28.49 -13.41 5.57
CA LYS A 178 -28.87 -13.52 6.99
C LYS A 178 -27.70 -13.93 7.88
N GLU A 179 -26.58 -14.36 7.28
CA GLU A 179 -25.40 -14.79 8.02
C GLU A 179 -24.74 -13.61 8.72
N LYS A 180 -24.38 -13.83 9.98
CA LYS A 180 -23.67 -12.85 10.81
C LYS A 180 -22.17 -13.15 10.77
N VAL A 181 -21.37 -12.09 10.94
CA VAL A 181 -19.95 -12.24 11.22
C VAL A 181 -19.80 -12.87 12.60
N SER A 182 -19.08 -14.00 12.70
CA SER A 182 -18.83 -14.72 13.94
C SER A 182 -17.44 -14.43 14.49
N ILE A 183 -17.33 -14.27 15.80
CA ILE A 183 -16.06 -14.16 16.51
C ILE A 183 -15.93 -15.38 17.42
N GLN A 184 -14.81 -16.10 17.32
CA GLN A 184 -14.52 -17.26 18.15
C GLN A 184 -13.23 -17.02 18.92
N SER A 185 -13.30 -17.12 20.25
CA SER A 185 -12.11 -17.13 21.11
C SER A 185 -11.60 -18.57 21.28
N CYS A 186 -10.29 -18.76 21.18
CA CYS A 186 -9.63 -20.05 21.33
C CYS A 186 -8.57 -19.96 22.42
N GLY A 187 -8.35 -21.06 23.16
CA GLY A 187 -7.43 -21.06 24.30
C GLY A 187 -5.94 -20.92 23.93
N ASN A 188 -5.58 -21.25 22.68
CA ASN A 188 -4.22 -21.10 22.14
C ASN A 188 -4.25 -21.17 20.60
N SER A 189 -3.10 -20.92 19.97
CA SER A 189 -2.96 -20.92 18.49
C SER A 189 -3.22 -22.28 17.85
N PHE A 190 -2.92 -23.39 18.54
CA PHE A 190 -3.22 -24.72 18.01
C PHE A 190 -4.73 -24.97 17.97
N ALA A 191 -5.44 -24.60 19.04
CA ALA A 191 -6.89 -24.68 19.11
C ALA A 191 -7.57 -23.80 18.06
N GLU A 192 -7.03 -22.61 17.80
CA GLU A 192 -7.49 -21.73 16.70
C GLU A 192 -7.32 -22.39 15.33
N ALA A 193 -6.13 -22.93 15.04
CA ALA A 193 -5.86 -23.60 13.76
C ALA A 193 -6.74 -24.84 13.57
N ALA A 194 -6.93 -25.65 14.63
CA ALA A 194 -7.83 -26.80 14.61
C ALA A 194 -9.29 -26.39 14.40
N PHE A 195 -9.73 -25.28 15.03
CA PHE A 195 -11.06 -24.72 14.81
C PHE A 195 -11.28 -24.32 13.35
N VAL A 196 -10.31 -23.64 12.72
CA VAL A 196 -10.39 -23.24 11.30
C VAL A 196 -10.53 -24.47 10.39
N VAL A 197 -9.71 -25.50 10.60
CA VAL A 197 -9.79 -26.77 9.82
C VAL A 197 -11.17 -27.40 9.95
N GLN A 198 -11.68 -27.53 11.18
CA GLN A 198 -12.99 -28.12 11.43
C GLN A 198 -14.09 -27.28 10.79
N LYS A 199 -14.01 -25.95 10.90
CA LYS A 199 -15.01 -25.03 10.34
C LYS A 199 -15.10 -25.14 8.82
N ILE A 200 -13.97 -25.24 8.12
CA ILE A 200 -13.95 -25.42 6.66
C ILE A 200 -14.63 -26.74 6.28
N LYS A 201 -14.30 -27.84 6.97
CA LYS A 201 -14.92 -29.16 6.73
C LYS A 201 -16.43 -29.12 6.94
N ASP A 202 -16.88 -28.51 8.03
CA ASP A 202 -18.30 -28.38 8.36
C ASP A 202 -19.05 -27.54 7.31
N LEU A 203 -18.45 -26.44 6.85
CA LEU A 203 -19.04 -25.57 5.83
C LEU A 203 -19.16 -26.28 4.47
N ILE A 204 -18.13 -27.01 4.04
CA ILE A 204 -18.20 -27.79 2.79
C ILE A 204 -19.27 -28.87 2.88
N LYS A 205 -19.32 -29.62 4.00
CA LYS A 205 -20.31 -30.69 4.21
C LYS A 205 -21.74 -30.14 4.22
N SER A 206 -21.98 -29.04 4.93
CA SER A 206 -23.31 -28.42 5.03
C SER A 206 -23.79 -27.73 3.75
N ASN A 207 -22.87 -27.27 2.90
CA ASN A 207 -23.21 -26.61 1.63
C ASN A 207 -23.40 -27.58 0.45
N GLN A 208 -23.36 -28.91 0.68
CA GLN A 208 -23.69 -29.94 -0.32
C GLN A 208 -22.96 -29.73 -1.67
N GLY A 209 -21.68 -29.35 -1.62
CA GLY A 209 -20.84 -29.15 -2.81
C GLY A 209 -20.99 -27.80 -3.52
N LYS A 210 -21.79 -26.85 -3.00
CA LYS A 210 -21.89 -25.48 -3.55
C LYS A 210 -20.63 -24.63 -3.34
N ILE A 211 -19.81 -25.02 -2.36
CA ILE A 211 -18.51 -24.41 -2.07
C ILE A 211 -17.47 -25.52 -1.96
N SER A 212 -16.23 -25.14 -2.20
CA SER A 212 -15.05 -26.00 -2.25
C SER A 212 -13.87 -25.30 -1.56
N PHE A 213 -12.73 -25.99 -1.41
CA PHE A 213 -11.58 -25.45 -0.69
C PHE A 213 -11.08 -24.10 -1.23
N LYS A 214 -11.17 -23.86 -2.55
CA LYS A 214 -10.75 -22.60 -3.19
C LYS A 214 -11.58 -21.38 -2.77
N ASP A 215 -12.75 -21.60 -2.19
CA ASP A 215 -13.68 -20.54 -1.77
C ASP A 215 -13.34 -20.02 -0.35
N PHE A 216 -12.30 -20.57 0.27
CA PHE A 216 -11.82 -20.18 1.60
C PHE A 216 -10.46 -19.48 1.50
N ALA A 217 -10.31 -18.39 2.26
CA ALA A 217 -9.04 -17.73 2.49
C ALA A 217 -8.85 -17.55 4.00
N VAL A 218 -7.64 -17.85 4.50
CA VAL A 218 -7.24 -17.61 5.88
C VAL A 218 -6.23 -16.47 5.90
N LEU A 219 -6.57 -15.37 6.56
CA LEU A 219 -5.72 -14.18 6.66
C LEU A 219 -5.15 -14.07 8.07
N GLY A 220 -3.83 -13.92 8.18
CA GLY A 220 -3.12 -13.72 9.44
C GLY A 220 -2.25 -12.47 9.38
N ARG A 221 -2.07 -11.79 10.52
CA ARG A 221 -1.25 -10.56 10.58
C ARG A 221 0.23 -10.80 10.29
N LYS A 222 0.76 -11.96 10.70
CA LYS A 222 2.15 -12.38 10.51
C LYS A 222 2.19 -13.75 9.84
N GLN A 223 3.20 -13.97 9.00
CA GLN A 223 3.41 -15.24 8.31
C GLN A 223 3.52 -16.43 9.29
N LYS A 224 4.18 -16.23 10.45
CA LYS A 224 4.32 -17.26 11.49
C LYS A 224 2.96 -17.80 11.98
N THR A 225 1.94 -16.94 12.10
CA THR A 225 0.60 -17.36 12.52
C THR A 225 -0.08 -18.20 11.42
N GLY A 226 0.07 -17.79 10.15
CA GLY A 226 -0.49 -18.53 9.02
C GLY A 226 0.14 -19.91 8.82
N ARG A 227 1.43 -20.07 9.12
CA ARG A 227 2.15 -21.34 8.95
C ARG A 227 1.52 -22.50 9.72
N MET A 228 1.17 -22.30 10.99
CA MET A 228 0.53 -23.34 11.80
C MET A 228 -0.81 -23.79 11.21
N VAL A 229 -1.62 -22.84 10.73
CA VAL A 229 -2.89 -23.16 10.09
C VAL A 229 -2.68 -23.97 8.81
N ALA A 230 -1.73 -23.56 7.97
CA ALA A 230 -1.40 -24.26 6.72
C ALA A 230 -0.91 -25.71 6.95
N GLU A 231 -0.05 -25.91 7.97
CA GLU A 231 0.42 -27.24 8.36
C GLU A 231 -0.75 -28.15 8.79
N LEU A 232 -1.68 -27.64 9.60
CA LEU A 232 -2.86 -28.39 10.04
C LEU A 232 -3.86 -28.65 8.90
N LEU A 233 -4.05 -27.70 7.98
CA LEU A 233 -4.87 -27.90 6.78
C LEU A 233 -4.30 -29.04 5.92
N THR A 234 -2.98 -29.01 5.67
CA THR A 234 -2.28 -30.04 4.90
C THR A 234 -2.41 -31.41 5.54
N ALA A 235 -2.15 -31.52 6.85
CA ALA A 235 -2.31 -32.76 7.61
C ALA A 235 -3.76 -33.29 7.59
N ALA A 236 -4.73 -32.40 7.44
CA ALA A 236 -6.16 -32.73 7.34
C ALA A 236 -6.64 -33.07 5.92
N GLY A 237 -5.74 -33.10 4.93
CA GLY A 237 -6.05 -33.36 3.51
C GLY A 237 -6.67 -32.18 2.78
N ILE A 238 -6.54 -30.96 3.32
CA ILE A 238 -7.05 -29.72 2.72
C ILE A 238 -5.87 -29.02 2.01
N PRO A 239 -5.99 -28.69 0.71
CA PRO A 239 -4.95 -27.92 0.00
C PRO A 239 -4.75 -26.54 0.64
N ALA A 240 -3.50 -26.19 0.95
CA ALA A 240 -3.10 -24.94 1.61
C ALA A 240 -1.77 -24.41 1.06
#